data_AF-A0AB35U2S4-F1
#
_entry.id   AF-A0AB35U2S4-F1
#
_cell.length_a   1.000
_cell.length_b   1.000
_cell.length_c   1.000
_cell.angle_alpha   90.00
_cell.angle_beta   90.00
_cell.angle_gamma   90.00
#
_symmetry.space_group_name_H-M   'P 1'
#
loop_
_entity.id
_entity.type
_entity.pdbx_description
1 polymer ?
#
loop_
_entity_poly.entity_id
_entity_poly.type
_entity_poly.pdbx_seq_one_letter_code
_entity_poly.pdbx_strand_id
1 'polypeptide(L)'
;MEKGMYYLNQNEHPEIEYLTDVQGKSDPAFYEHGSIKEAGCGLCSAGMMLYDLFGIRVPLEELVQLSYDAQANLSPGTDMKRFGQALCDQYSLAMSFSNDLSDVISCLDRGGLCIANVGGDREGHIGTYSHGGHYIYVFDYDDNSREFLILDPSYYPHKYEEKGREGLVKKNGNVCRSVGQVLLDDTANRDPGFYLFAKKEGL
;
A
#
# COMPACT_ATOMS: atom_id res chain seq x y z
N MET A 1 -3.40 19.81 5.45
CA MET A 1 -4.14 18.78 6.18
C MET A 1 -3.10 17.94 6.91
N GLU A 2 -3.35 17.53 8.14
CA GLU A 2 -2.47 16.58 8.84
C GLU A 2 -2.62 15.21 8.16
N LYS A 3 -1.49 14.63 7.72
CA LYS A 3 -1.46 13.34 7.00
C LYS A 3 -1.56 12.16 7.97
N GLY A 4 -1.96 11.00 7.48
CA GLY A 4 -2.00 9.76 8.26
C GLY A 4 -3.15 9.68 9.27
N MET A 5 -4.16 10.54 9.14
CA MET A 5 -5.31 10.62 10.05
C MET A 5 -6.48 9.71 9.66
N TYR A 6 -6.56 9.31 8.40
CA TYR A 6 -7.58 8.38 7.90
C TYR A 6 -6.95 7.00 7.68
N TYR A 7 -7.53 5.99 8.31
CA TYR A 7 -7.02 4.63 8.29
C TYR A 7 -8.07 3.68 7.74
N LEU A 8 -7.66 2.84 6.79
CA LEU A 8 -8.43 1.75 6.22
C LEU A 8 -7.67 0.44 6.46
N ASN A 9 -8.26 -0.45 7.24
CA ASN A 9 -7.74 -1.79 7.46
C ASN A 9 -8.55 -2.79 6.64
N GLN A 10 -7.94 -3.42 5.66
CA GLN A 10 -8.60 -4.39 4.77
C GLN A 10 -9.27 -5.51 5.57
N ASN A 11 -8.68 -5.89 6.71
CA ASN A 11 -9.18 -6.99 7.56
C ASN A 11 -10.57 -6.71 8.13
N GLU A 12 -11.00 -5.45 8.14
CA GLU A 12 -12.28 -4.99 8.66
C GLU A 12 -13.40 -5.02 7.61
N HIS A 13 -13.10 -5.40 6.36
CA HIS A 13 -14.02 -5.36 5.23
C HIS A 13 -14.24 -6.70 4.51
N PRO A 14 -14.57 -7.80 5.22
CA PRO A 14 -14.92 -9.07 4.58
C PRO A 14 -16.23 -9.03 3.77
N GLU A 15 -17.08 -8.03 4.00
CA GLU A 15 -18.38 -7.87 3.35
C GLU A 15 -18.31 -7.29 1.94
N ILE A 16 -17.20 -6.63 1.59
CA ILE A 16 -17.02 -5.98 0.29
C ILE A 16 -16.32 -6.96 -0.65
N GLU A 17 -17.08 -7.49 -1.61
CA GLU A 17 -16.56 -8.40 -2.63
C GLU A 17 -15.44 -7.73 -3.44
N TYR A 18 -14.33 -8.43 -3.59
CA TYR A 18 -13.23 -8.05 -4.46
C TYR A 18 -12.58 -9.30 -5.04
N LEU A 19 -13.07 -9.70 -6.21
CA LEU A 19 -12.60 -10.86 -6.92
C LEU A 19 -11.31 -10.51 -7.66
N THR A 20 -10.24 -11.24 -7.34
CA THR A 20 -8.92 -11.08 -7.96
C THR A 20 -8.45 -12.41 -8.53
N ASP A 21 -7.33 -12.40 -9.25
CA ASP A 21 -6.82 -13.58 -9.95
C ASP A 21 -7.84 -14.19 -10.93
N VAL A 22 -8.71 -13.36 -11.51
CA VAL A 22 -9.82 -13.82 -12.37
C VAL A 22 -9.32 -14.41 -13.70
N GLN A 23 -8.09 -14.10 -14.09
CA GLN A 23 -7.43 -14.66 -15.27
C GLN A 23 -6.67 -15.95 -14.94
N GLY A 24 -5.86 -15.94 -13.88
CA GLY A 24 -5.01 -17.07 -13.50
C GLY A 24 -5.78 -18.19 -12.81
N LYS A 25 -6.77 -17.83 -11.99
CA LYS A 25 -7.61 -18.73 -11.21
C LYS A 25 -6.80 -19.76 -10.41
N SER A 26 -5.70 -19.31 -9.82
CA SER A 26 -4.75 -20.12 -9.07
C SER A 26 -5.28 -20.56 -7.71
N ASP A 27 -6.12 -19.75 -7.05
CA ASP A 27 -6.77 -20.10 -5.78
C ASP A 27 -8.24 -19.58 -5.74
N PRO A 28 -9.24 -20.49 -5.61
CA PRO A 28 -10.67 -20.14 -5.54
C PRO A 28 -11.04 -19.09 -4.49
N ALA A 29 -10.27 -19.02 -3.40
CA ALA A 29 -10.49 -18.02 -2.35
C ALA A 29 -10.41 -16.58 -2.87
N PHE A 30 -9.70 -16.34 -3.99
CA PHE A 30 -9.58 -15.00 -4.59
C PHE A 30 -10.58 -14.74 -5.71
N TYR A 31 -10.93 -15.73 -6.54
CA TYR A 31 -11.73 -15.48 -7.76
C TYR A 31 -13.20 -15.92 -7.66
N GLU A 32 -13.58 -16.74 -6.68
CA GLU A 32 -14.99 -17.13 -6.45
C GLU A 32 -15.59 -16.44 -5.22
N HIS A 33 -14.76 -16.19 -4.20
CA HIS A 33 -15.20 -15.73 -2.88
C HIS A 33 -14.33 -14.60 -2.31
N GLY A 34 -13.51 -13.95 -3.15
CA GLY A 34 -12.58 -12.93 -2.71
C GLY A 34 -13.26 -11.66 -2.19
N SER A 35 -12.68 -11.07 -1.15
CA SER A 35 -13.12 -9.79 -0.60
C SER A 35 -11.94 -8.82 -0.39
N ILE A 36 -12.24 -7.59 0.01
CA ILE A 36 -11.23 -6.62 0.44
C ILE A 36 -10.32 -7.23 1.52
N LYS A 37 -10.86 -8.05 2.43
CA LYS A 37 -10.06 -8.69 3.47
C LYS A 37 -8.90 -9.52 2.92
N GLU A 38 -9.11 -10.27 1.85
CA GLU A 38 -8.08 -11.14 1.29
C GLU A 38 -7.13 -10.40 0.34
N ALA A 39 -7.62 -9.40 -0.40
CA ALA A 39 -6.88 -8.83 -1.54
C ALA A 39 -6.83 -7.28 -1.61
N GLY A 40 -7.37 -6.59 -0.61
CA GLY A 40 -7.66 -5.16 -0.67
C GLY A 40 -6.52 -4.21 -0.26
N CYS A 41 -5.32 -4.70 0.10
CA CYS A 41 -4.22 -3.86 0.60
C CYS A 41 -3.90 -2.65 -0.30
N GLY A 42 -3.89 -2.85 -1.62
CA GLY A 42 -3.64 -1.80 -2.60
C GLY A 42 -4.77 -0.77 -2.66
N LEU A 43 -6.03 -1.22 -2.59
CA LEU A 43 -7.20 -0.35 -2.59
C LEU A 43 -7.28 0.49 -1.31
N CYS A 44 -7.09 -0.13 -0.15
CA CYS A 44 -7.03 0.57 1.13
C CYS A 44 -5.87 1.59 1.19
N SER A 45 -4.68 1.22 0.69
CA SER A 45 -3.54 2.15 0.59
C SER A 45 -3.86 3.37 -0.27
N ALA A 46 -4.49 3.15 -1.43
CA ALA A 46 -4.91 4.24 -2.31
C ALA A 46 -6.01 5.12 -1.68
N GLY A 47 -6.98 4.54 -0.98
CA GLY A 47 -8.02 5.29 -0.27
C GLY A 47 -7.44 6.23 0.80
N MET A 48 -6.47 5.75 1.58
CA MET A 48 -5.74 6.57 2.56
C MET A 48 -4.93 7.69 1.88
N MET A 49 -4.24 7.37 0.78
CA MET A 49 -3.50 8.35 -0.02
C MET A 49 -4.40 9.45 -0.60
N LEU A 50 -5.55 9.08 -1.18
CA LEU A 50 -6.50 10.04 -1.75
C LEU A 50 -7.07 10.98 -0.68
N TYR A 51 -7.30 10.47 0.53
CA TYR A 51 -7.70 11.32 1.66
C TYR A 51 -6.61 12.32 2.01
N ASP A 52 -5.35 11.91 2.11
CA ASP A 52 -4.26 12.84 2.46
C ASP A 52 -3.97 13.87 1.36
N LEU A 53 -4.18 13.51 0.09
CA LEU A 53 -4.04 14.45 -1.03
C LEU A 53 -5.22 15.42 -1.11
N PHE A 54 -6.46 14.92 -1.06
CA PHE A 54 -7.64 15.69 -1.47
C PHE A 54 -8.65 15.93 -0.35
N GLY A 55 -8.49 15.30 0.80
CA GLY A 55 -9.48 15.32 1.88
C GLY A 55 -10.75 14.52 1.57
N ILE A 56 -10.73 13.67 0.54
CA ILE A 56 -11.88 12.88 0.11
C ILE A 56 -11.83 11.48 0.69
N ARG A 57 -12.97 10.98 1.14
CA ARG A 57 -13.14 9.57 1.53
C ARG A 57 -13.84 8.86 0.38
N VAL A 58 -13.08 8.12 -0.40
CA VAL A 58 -13.63 7.32 -1.50
C VAL A 58 -14.14 6.00 -0.92
N PRO A 59 -15.41 5.61 -1.17
CA PRO A 59 -15.92 4.30 -0.79
C PRO A 59 -15.06 3.17 -1.39
N LEU A 60 -14.87 2.09 -0.64
CA LEU A 60 -14.06 0.95 -1.11
C LEU A 60 -14.67 0.29 -2.35
N GLU A 61 -15.99 0.27 -2.46
CA GLU A 61 -16.74 -0.23 -3.61
C GLU A 61 -16.41 0.55 -4.90
N GLU A 62 -16.19 1.86 -4.81
CA GLU A 62 -15.76 2.67 -5.95
C GLU A 62 -14.32 2.33 -6.36
N LEU A 63 -13.43 2.08 -5.39
CA LEU A 63 -12.07 1.64 -5.67
C LEU A 63 -12.01 0.22 -6.26
N VAL A 64 -12.91 -0.66 -5.82
CA VAL A 64 -13.11 -2.00 -6.42
C VAL A 64 -13.55 -1.85 -7.87
N GLN A 65 -14.57 -1.04 -8.15
CA GLN A 65 -15.05 -0.84 -9.51
C GLN A 65 -13.96 -0.24 -10.41
N LEU A 66 -13.20 0.74 -9.91
CA LEU A 66 -12.08 1.31 -10.64
C LEU A 66 -11.00 0.26 -10.94
N SER A 67 -10.70 -0.64 -10.00
CA SER A 67 -9.79 -1.76 -10.22
C SER A 67 -10.29 -2.68 -11.34
N TYR A 68 -11.58 -3.03 -11.33
CA TYR A 68 -12.19 -3.87 -12.36
C TYR A 68 -12.16 -3.21 -13.74
N ASP A 69 -12.54 -1.94 -13.83
CA ASP A 69 -12.56 -1.19 -15.09
C ASP A 69 -11.14 -1.06 -15.68
N ALA A 70 -10.13 -0.91 -14.82
CA ALA A 70 -8.72 -0.88 -15.21
C ALA A 70 -8.12 -2.28 -15.48
N GLN A 71 -8.89 -3.35 -15.24
CA GLN A 71 -8.43 -4.73 -15.25
C GLN A 71 -7.19 -4.94 -14.35
N ALA A 72 -7.18 -4.29 -13.19
CA ALA A 72 -6.09 -4.41 -12.23
C ALA A 72 -6.22 -5.65 -11.33
N ASN A 73 -7.34 -6.36 -11.38
CA ASN A 73 -7.64 -7.55 -10.58
C ASN A 73 -7.37 -8.89 -11.31
N LEU A 74 -6.70 -8.89 -12.47
CA LEU A 74 -6.53 -10.11 -13.28
C LEU A 74 -5.63 -11.17 -12.63
N SER A 75 -4.69 -10.73 -11.79
CA SER A 75 -3.76 -11.55 -10.99
C SER A 75 -4.13 -11.46 -9.51
N PRO A 76 -3.52 -12.26 -8.61
CA PRO A 76 -3.79 -12.14 -7.17
C PRO A 76 -3.53 -10.71 -6.66
N GLY A 77 -4.51 -10.14 -5.95
CA GLY A 77 -4.42 -8.77 -5.45
C GLY A 77 -4.69 -7.71 -6.52
N THR A 78 -3.96 -6.61 -6.44
CA THR A 78 -4.13 -5.44 -7.32
C THR A 78 -2.84 -5.15 -8.09
N ASP A 79 -2.92 -5.07 -9.42
CA ASP A 79 -1.88 -4.52 -10.27
C ASP A 79 -1.84 -3.00 -10.08
N MET A 80 -0.92 -2.53 -9.24
CA MET A 80 -0.79 -1.13 -8.89
C MET A 80 -0.35 -0.24 -10.07
N LYS A 81 0.27 -0.79 -11.13
CA LYS A 81 0.58 0.01 -12.33
C LYS A 81 -0.71 0.39 -13.06
N ARG A 82 -1.60 -0.58 -13.26
CA ARG A 82 -2.91 -0.36 -13.93
C ARG A 82 -3.82 0.48 -13.06
N PHE A 83 -3.97 0.08 -11.80
CA PHE A 83 -4.82 0.78 -10.85
C PHE A 83 -4.32 2.20 -10.56
N GLY A 84 -3.02 2.38 -10.36
CA GLY A 84 -2.40 3.68 -10.18
C GLY A 84 -2.60 4.62 -11.37
N GLN A 85 -2.51 4.11 -12.60
CA GLN A 85 -2.81 4.90 -13.79
C GLN A 85 -4.29 5.33 -13.84
N ALA A 86 -5.21 4.42 -13.51
CA ALA A 86 -6.64 4.76 -13.44
C ALA A 86 -6.93 5.84 -12.39
N LEU A 87 -6.26 5.77 -11.23
CA LEU A 87 -6.30 6.83 -10.22
C LEU A 87 -5.75 8.17 -10.77
N CYS A 88 -4.64 8.13 -11.52
CA CYS A 88 -4.07 9.32 -12.15
C CYS A 88 -5.02 10.01 -13.12
N ASP A 89 -5.77 9.22 -13.89
CA ASP A 89 -6.73 9.73 -14.86
C ASP A 89 -7.97 10.30 -14.16
N GLN A 90 -8.47 9.64 -13.12
CA GLN A 90 -9.67 10.07 -12.40
C GLN A 90 -9.43 11.27 -11.47
N TYR A 91 -8.28 11.34 -10.79
CA TYR A 91 -8.01 12.33 -9.74
C TYR A 91 -6.93 13.36 -10.11
N SER A 92 -6.55 13.46 -11.39
CA SER A 92 -5.50 14.38 -11.85
C SER A 92 -4.18 14.24 -11.08
N LEU A 93 -3.77 12.99 -10.84
CA LEU A 93 -2.47 12.67 -10.24
C LEU A 93 -1.41 12.40 -11.31
N ALA A 94 -0.16 12.62 -10.95
CA ALA A 94 1.01 12.07 -11.63
C ALA A 94 1.53 10.89 -10.81
N MET A 95 1.98 9.84 -11.51
CA MET A 95 2.62 8.67 -10.90
C MET A 95 3.99 8.46 -11.51
N SER A 96 4.96 8.10 -10.67
CA SER A 96 6.26 7.58 -11.07
C SER A 96 6.61 6.35 -10.23
N PHE A 97 7.70 5.67 -10.61
CA PHE A 97 8.15 4.44 -9.97
C PHE A 97 9.59 4.61 -9.51
N SER A 98 9.93 4.00 -8.37
CA SER A 98 11.31 3.96 -7.90
C SER A 98 11.61 2.68 -7.11
N ASN A 99 12.90 2.42 -6.95
CA ASN A 99 13.47 1.43 -6.04
C ASN A 99 14.46 2.10 -5.05
N ASP A 100 14.51 3.43 -5.01
CA ASP A 100 15.43 4.22 -4.20
C ASP A 100 14.66 5.04 -3.15
N LEU A 101 15.09 4.95 -1.89
CA LEU A 101 14.49 5.72 -0.80
C LEU A 101 14.67 7.23 -0.97
N SER A 102 15.72 7.69 -1.64
CA SER A 102 15.94 9.10 -1.89
C SER A 102 14.86 9.71 -2.77
N ASP A 103 14.35 8.95 -3.75
CA ASP A 103 13.19 9.37 -4.56
C ASP A 103 11.91 9.38 -3.73
N VAL A 104 11.74 8.40 -2.83
CA VAL A 104 10.59 8.36 -1.90
C VAL A 104 10.61 9.60 -1.01
N ILE A 105 11.75 9.90 -0.36
CA ILE A 105 11.92 11.08 0.51
C ILE A 105 11.66 12.36 -0.29
N SER A 106 12.27 12.50 -1.47
CA SER A 106 12.06 13.70 -2.31
C SER A 106 10.60 13.87 -2.75
N CYS A 107 9.89 12.77 -3.00
CA CYS A 107 8.46 12.80 -3.29
C CYS A 107 7.66 13.30 -2.07
N LEU A 108 7.93 12.75 -0.88
CA LEU A 108 7.26 13.15 0.36
C LEU A 108 7.50 14.63 0.71
N ASP A 109 8.74 15.11 0.57
CA ASP A 109 9.13 16.51 0.81
C ASP A 109 8.37 17.50 -0.08
N ARG A 110 8.06 17.09 -1.31
CA ARG A 110 7.29 17.90 -2.29
C ARG A 110 5.78 17.79 -2.08
N GLY A 111 5.33 17.14 -1.01
CA GLY A 111 3.92 16.93 -0.72
C GLY A 111 3.29 15.77 -1.51
N GLY A 112 4.09 15.00 -2.24
CA GLY A 112 3.68 13.70 -2.77
C GLY A 112 3.59 12.64 -1.68
N LEU A 113 3.29 11.42 -2.10
CA LEU A 113 3.00 10.27 -1.24
C LEU A 113 3.49 8.98 -1.92
N CYS A 114 3.63 7.90 -1.14
CA CYS A 114 4.16 6.64 -1.66
C CYS A 114 3.29 5.45 -1.22
N ILE A 115 3.08 4.53 -2.15
CA ILE A 115 2.61 3.17 -1.85
C ILE A 115 3.78 2.22 -2.11
N ALA A 116 4.25 1.54 -1.07
CA ALA A 116 5.34 0.57 -1.19
C ALA A 116 4.78 -0.83 -1.45
N ASN A 117 5.44 -1.58 -2.34
CA ASN A 117 5.12 -2.94 -2.73
C ASN A 117 6.08 -3.90 -2.04
N VAL A 118 5.62 -4.55 -0.98
CA VAL A 118 6.45 -5.47 -0.21
C VAL A 118 6.37 -6.90 -0.76
N GLY A 119 7.48 -7.60 -0.59
CA GLY A 119 7.79 -8.93 -1.06
C GLY A 119 7.23 -10.07 -0.23
N GLY A 120 7.26 -9.86 1.08
CA GLY A 120 7.09 -10.92 2.06
C GLY A 120 8.33 -11.79 2.26
N ASP A 121 8.10 -12.99 2.78
CA ASP A 121 9.12 -13.97 3.10
C ASP A 121 9.86 -14.45 1.84
N ARG A 122 11.18 -14.63 1.98
CA ARG A 122 12.04 -15.21 0.95
C ARG A 122 13.29 -15.81 1.60
N GLU A 123 14.12 -16.48 0.82
CA GLU A 123 15.37 -17.05 1.33
C GLU A 123 16.23 -15.97 2.02
N GLY A 124 16.50 -16.17 3.31
CA GLY A 124 17.29 -15.26 4.13
C GLY A 124 16.56 -14.00 4.63
N HIS A 125 15.25 -13.85 4.39
CA HIS A 125 14.47 -12.68 4.83
C HIS A 125 13.05 -13.07 5.28
N ILE A 126 12.69 -12.65 6.50
CA ILE A 126 11.30 -12.73 6.99
C ILE A 126 10.66 -11.38 6.68
N GLY A 127 9.57 -11.40 5.92
CA GLY A 127 8.85 -10.19 5.53
C GLY A 127 8.30 -9.47 6.76
N THR A 128 8.58 -8.17 6.86
CA THR A 128 8.24 -7.35 8.02
C THR A 128 6.76 -6.97 8.03
N TYR A 129 6.23 -6.57 6.89
CA TYR A 129 4.84 -6.11 6.74
C TYR A 129 3.87 -7.19 6.27
N SER A 130 4.36 -8.32 5.78
CA SER A 130 3.54 -9.47 5.37
C SER A 130 4.43 -10.69 5.15
N HIS A 131 3.85 -11.88 5.14
CA HIS A 131 4.55 -13.09 4.67
C HIS A 131 4.55 -13.20 3.14
N GLY A 132 3.61 -12.52 2.47
CA GLY A 132 3.48 -12.52 1.02
C GLY A 132 3.50 -11.10 0.44
N GLY A 133 3.06 -10.98 -0.82
CA GLY A 133 2.88 -9.69 -1.45
C GLY A 133 1.88 -8.81 -0.71
N HIS A 134 2.22 -7.55 -0.53
CA HIS A 134 1.38 -6.59 0.19
C HIS A 134 1.71 -5.16 -0.21
N TYR A 135 0.72 -4.27 -0.14
CA TYR A 135 0.92 -2.84 -0.33
C TYR A 135 0.74 -2.11 0.99
N ILE A 136 1.67 -1.21 1.31
CA ILE A 136 1.60 -0.32 2.48
C ILE A 136 1.66 1.14 2.05
N TYR A 137 1.03 2.01 2.83
CA TYR A 137 0.97 3.43 2.55
C TYR A 137 2.03 4.19 3.37
N VAL A 138 3.00 4.80 2.68
CA VAL A 138 4.06 5.62 3.27
C VAL A 138 3.70 7.09 3.05
N PHE A 139 3.47 7.83 4.13
CA PHE A 139 2.90 9.18 4.04
C PHE A 139 3.81 10.29 4.53
N ASP A 140 4.87 9.95 5.27
CA ASP A 140 5.85 10.91 5.77
C ASP A 140 7.21 10.28 6.05
N TYR A 141 8.22 11.13 6.19
CA TYR A 141 9.56 10.78 6.67
C TYR A 141 9.98 11.79 7.74
N ASP A 142 10.25 11.30 8.95
CA ASP A 142 10.66 12.14 10.07
C ASP A 142 12.18 12.25 10.11
N ASP A 143 12.73 13.38 9.65
CA ASP A 143 14.17 13.65 9.60
C ASP A 143 14.87 13.52 10.96
N ASN A 144 14.18 13.79 12.07
CA ASN A 144 14.79 13.75 13.40
C ASN A 144 15.01 12.31 13.85
N SER A 145 14.02 11.44 13.65
CA SER A 145 14.10 10.03 14.01
C SER A 145 14.68 9.16 12.90
N ARG A 146 14.74 9.68 11.66
CA ARG A 146 15.10 8.98 10.42
C ARG A 146 14.22 7.76 10.15
N GLU A 147 12.94 7.89 10.45
CA GLU A 147 11.93 6.84 10.30
C GLU A 147 10.84 7.28 9.32
N PHE A 148 10.39 6.33 8.51
CA PHE A 148 9.21 6.49 7.67
C PHE A 148 7.95 6.28 8.50
N LEU A 149 6.91 7.09 8.24
CA LEU A 149 5.59 6.94 8.84
C LEU A 149 4.66 6.26 7.85
N ILE A 150 4.02 5.20 8.33
CA ILE A 150 3.36 4.20 7.49
C ILE A 150 1.99 3.85 8.06
N LEU A 151 0.99 3.71 7.19
CA LEU A 151 -0.25 3.01 7.51
C LEU A 151 -0.23 1.65 6.81
N ASP A 152 -0.28 0.58 7.61
CA ASP A 152 -0.36 -0.80 7.14
C ASP A 152 -1.83 -1.24 7.03
N PRO A 153 -2.37 -1.45 5.82
CA PRO A 153 -3.77 -1.79 5.66
C PRO A 153 -4.08 -3.25 5.99
N SER A 154 -3.11 -4.08 6.36
CA SER A 154 -3.34 -5.48 6.79
C SER A 154 -2.93 -5.72 8.24
N TYR A 155 -2.91 -4.68 9.07
CA TYR A 155 -2.54 -4.85 10.47
C TYR A 155 -3.52 -5.76 11.21
N TYR A 156 -2.97 -6.64 12.05
CA TYR A 156 -3.69 -7.44 13.03
C TYR A 156 -2.93 -7.41 14.38
N PRO A 157 -3.61 -7.65 15.52
CA PRO A 157 -2.96 -7.66 16.82
C PRO A 157 -1.74 -8.60 16.85
N HIS A 158 -0.66 -8.16 17.50
CA HIS A 158 0.59 -8.91 17.64
C HIS A 158 1.39 -9.17 16.35
N LYS A 159 0.98 -8.63 15.19
CA LYS A 159 1.70 -8.78 13.91
C LYS A 159 3.21 -8.51 13.99
N TYR A 160 3.60 -7.45 14.68
CA TYR A 160 5.01 -7.02 14.79
C TYR A 160 5.72 -7.57 16.04
N GLU A 161 5.04 -8.37 16.85
CA GLU A 161 5.63 -9.16 17.94
C GLU A 161 6.06 -10.54 17.47
N GLU A 162 5.79 -10.88 16.20
CA GLU A 162 6.21 -12.13 15.61
C GLU A 162 7.72 -12.20 15.45
N LYS A 163 8.30 -13.38 15.76
CA LYS A 163 9.73 -13.63 15.61
C LYS A 163 10.22 -13.27 14.21
N GLY A 164 11.20 -12.37 14.14
CA GLY A 164 11.75 -11.84 12.89
C GLY A 164 11.22 -10.45 12.53
N ARG A 165 10.07 -10.04 13.09
CA ARG A 165 9.51 -8.67 12.98
C ARG A 165 9.74 -7.84 14.23
N GLU A 166 9.92 -8.50 15.38
CA GLU A 166 10.15 -7.88 16.68
C GLU A 166 11.18 -6.74 16.62
N GLY A 167 10.75 -5.54 17.02
CA GLY A 167 11.61 -4.35 17.09
C GLY A 167 11.86 -3.63 15.75
N LEU A 168 11.43 -4.19 14.60
CA LEU A 168 11.60 -3.55 13.29
C LEU A 168 10.56 -2.44 13.02
N VAL A 169 9.38 -2.56 13.64
CA VAL A 169 8.28 -1.60 13.50
C VAL A 169 7.82 -1.11 14.88
N LYS A 170 7.81 0.20 15.07
CA LYS A 170 7.21 0.85 16.24
C LYS A 170 5.81 1.34 15.87
N LYS A 171 4.80 1.03 16.67
CA LYS A 171 3.41 1.44 16.40
C LYS A 171 2.92 2.45 17.44
N ASN A 172 2.30 3.53 16.99
CA ASN A 172 1.57 4.48 17.82
C ASN A 172 0.19 4.73 17.19
N GLY A 173 -0.88 4.29 17.86
CA GLY A 173 -2.21 4.22 17.24
C GLY A 173 -2.15 3.37 15.97
N ASN A 174 -2.56 3.91 14.83
CA ASN A 174 -2.50 3.22 13.53
C ASN A 174 -1.18 3.46 12.77
N VAL A 175 -0.38 4.43 13.22
CA VAL A 175 0.87 4.81 12.54
C VAL A 175 1.98 3.83 12.94
N CYS A 176 2.56 3.19 11.93
CA CYS A 176 3.77 2.40 12.02
C CYS A 176 4.97 3.27 11.68
N ARG A 177 6.09 3.03 12.36
CA ARG A 177 7.38 3.70 12.13
C ARG A 177 8.46 2.66 11.93
N SER A 178 9.25 2.83 10.86
CA SER A 178 10.38 1.96 10.56
C SER A 178 11.51 2.76 9.92
N VAL A 179 12.75 2.32 10.13
CA VAL A 179 13.91 2.88 9.40
C VAL A 179 13.86 2.47 7.93
N GLY A 180 14.51 3.25 7.07
CA GLY A 180 14.50 3.00 5.62
C GLY A 180 14.99 1.60 5.21
N GLN A 181 15.97 1.04 5.93
CA GLN A 181 16.48 -0.30 5.61
C GLN A 181 15.39 -1.38 5.66
N VAL A 182 14.43 -1.27 6.60
CA VAL A 182 13.30 -2.20 6.69
C VAL A 182 12.46 -2.17 5.42
N LEU A 183 12.18 -0.98 4.87
CA LEU A 183 11.45 -0.84 3.62
C LEU A 183 12.25 -1.38 2.43
N LEU A 184 13.55 -1.10 2.34
CA LEU A 184 14.39 -1.64 1.28
C LEU A 184 14.42 -3.17 1.31
N ASP A 185 14.63 -3.76 2.48
CA ASP A 185 14.68 -5.21 2.62
C ASP A 185 13.31 -5.84 2.30
N ASP A 186 12.21 -5.24 2.73
CA ASP A 186 10.87 -5.76 2.42
C ASP A 186 10.48 -5.58 0.94
N THR A 187 11.04 -4.60 0.23
CA THR A 187 10.72 -4.33 -1.19
C THR A 187 11.74 -4.93 -2.16
N ALA A 188 12.84 -5.50 -1.68
CA ALA A 188 14.00 -5.91 -2.51
C ALA A 188 13.73 -6.93 -3.64
N ASN A 189 12.65 -7.71 -3.56
CA ASN A 189 12.24 -8.66 -4.59
C ASN A 189 11.04 -8.17 -5.43
N ARG A 190 10.78 -6.86 -5.43
CA ARG A 190 9.72 -6.21 -6.19
C ARG A 190 10.31 -5.20 -7.17
N ASP A 191 9.70 -5.11 -8.34
CA ASP A 191 10.08 -4.12 -9.36
C ASP A 191 8.83 -3.56 -10.08
N PRO A 192 8.38 -2.34 -9.74
CA PRO A 192 8.97 -1.44 -8.75
C PRO A 192 8.59 -1.82 -7.31
N GLY A 193 9.46 -1.42 -6.38
CA GLY A 193 9.25 -1.46 -4.94
C GLY A 193 8.46 -0.27 -4.42
N PHE A 194 8.51 0.88 -5.10
CA PHE A 194 7.78 2.09 -4.70
C PHE A 194 6.98 2.71 -5.86
N TYR A 195 5.73 3.06 -5.56
CA TYR A 195 4.82 3.79 -6.43
C TYR A 195 4.62 5.19 -5.83
N LEU A 196 5.10 6.20 -6.54
CA LEU A 196 5.12 7.59 -6.08
C LEU A 196 3.98 8.36 -6.73
N PHE A 197 3.18 9.07 -5.93
CA PHE A 197 2.03 9.81 -6.40
C PHE A 197 2.10 11.27 -5.95
N ALA A 198 1.77 12.18 -6.85
CA ALA A 198 1.65 13.60 -6.57
C ALA A 198 0.49 14.21 -7.36
N LYS A 199 -0.03 15.35 -6.92
CA LYS A 199 -0.99 16.12 -7.72
C LYS A 199 -0.29 16.67 -8.97
N LYS A 200 -0.94 16.60 -10.14
CA LYS A 200 -0.39 17.18 -11.38
C LYS A 200 -0.12 18.69 -11.27
N GLU A 201 -0.90 19.40 -10.46
CA GLU A 201 -0.75 20.86 -10.26
C GLU A 201 0.39 21.23 -9.28
N GLY A 202 1.09 20.26 -8.70
CA GLY A 202 2.18 20.47 -7.74
C GLY A 202 3.59 20.07 -8.22
N LEU A 203 3.75 19.76 -9.51
CA LEU A 203 5.04 19.47 -10.16
C LEU A 203 5.55 20.67 -10.96
#